data_AF-A0A8D6SWE2-F1
#
_entry.id   AF-A0A8D6SWE2-F1
#
_cell.length_a   1.000
_cell.length_b   1.000
_cell.length_c   1.000
_cell.angle_alpha   90.00
_cell.angle_beta   90.00
_cell.angle_gamma   90.00
#
_symmetry.space_group_name_H-M   'P 1'
#
loop_
_entity.id
_entity.type
_entity.pdbx_description
1 polymer ?
#
loop_
_entity_poly.entity_id
_entity_poly.type
_entity_poly.pdbx_seq_one_letter_code
_entity_poly.pdbx_strand_id
1 'polypeptide(L)'
;MDINEMQNKKLKNKRLGLIIGSIIWFGILFLSVIVSFYLLIIQFKCTDEISYLLYVLTTLLFSTCILIGIYWFNEGNPVIKKLLKIDGTFLIVGIIIAIFEIILNQPYHHYNEYLPLTIYMIRLMLVYMSIDELVLY
;
A
#
# COMPACT_ATOMS: atom_id res chain seq x y z
N MET A 1 -9.04 -34.19 29.31
CA MET A 1 -9.39 -33.10 28.38
C MET A 1 -9.58 -33.74 27.03
N ASP A 2 -10.82 -33.74 26.53
CA ASP A 2 -11.22 -34.52 25.37
C ASP A 2 -10.60 -33.97 24.08
N ILE A 3 -10.30 -34.84 23.10
CA ILE A 3 -9.66 -34.44 21.83
C ILE A 3 -10.50 -33.36 21.12
N ASN A 4 -11.83 -33.50 21.18
CA ASN A 4 -12.79 -32.53 20.64
C ASN A 4 -12.74 -31.17 21.37
N GLU A 5 -12.49 -31.18 22.68
CA GLU A 5 -12.40 -29.98 23.49
C GLU A 5 -11.11 -29.19 23.20
N MET A 6 -10.02 -29.92 22.97
CA MET A 6 -8.73 -29.37 22.58
C MET A 6 -8.75 -28.77 21.17
N GLN A 7 -9.44 -29.42 20.22
CA GLN A 7 -9.64 -28.90 18.87
C GLN A 7 -10.52 -27.64 18.86
N ASN A 8 -11.63 -27.62 19.61
CA ASN A 8 -12.50 -26.44 19.72
C ASN A 8 -11.79 -25.24 20.34
N LYS A 9 -10.95 -25.46 21.37
CA LYS A 9 -10.17 -24.39 22.00
C LYS A 9 -9.13 -23.79 21.04
N LYS A 10 -8.49 -24.64 20.21
CA LYS A 10 -7.53 -24.23 19.18
C LYS A 10 -8.20 -23.42 18.06
N LEU A 11 -9.40 -23.83 17.63
CA LEU A 11 -10.19 -23.12 16.62
C LEU A 11 -10.66 -21.75 17.13
N LYS A 12 -11.11 -21.68 18.40
CA LYS A 12 -11.55 -20.45 19.05
C LYS A 12 -10.41 -19.44 19.19
N ASN A 13 -9.22 -19.90 19.58
CA ASN A 13 -8.02 -19.04 19.65
C ASN A 13 -7.58 -18.54 18.27
N LYS A 14 -7.67 -19.38 17.22
CA LYS A 14 -7.39 -18.96 15.84
C LYS A 14 -8.37 -17.88 15.36
N ARG A 15 -9.66 -18.00 15.68
CA ARG A 15 -10.68 -16.97 15.38
C ARG A 15 -10.42 -15.67 16.15
N LEU A 16 -10.05 -15.76 17.43
CA LEU A 16 -9.73 -14.56 18.23
C LEU A 16 -8.53 -13.79 17.67
N GLY A 17 -7.47 -14.50 17.25
CA GLY A 17 -6.31 -13.90 16.61
C GLY A 17 -6.64 -13.17 15.31
N LEU A 18 -7.53 -13.75 14.49
CA LEU A 18 -8.03 -13.12 13.27
C LEU A 18 -8.82 -11.84 13.56
N ILE A 19 -9.69 -11.85 14.58
CA ILE A 19 -10.48 -10.67 14.98
C ILE A 19 -9.56 -9.55 15.47
N ILE A 20 -8.62 -9.86 16.37
CA ILE A 20 -7.67 -8.87 16.90
C ILE A 20 -6.82 -8.29 15.77
N GLY A 21 -6.31 -9.13 14.88
CA GLY A 21 -5.58 -8.68 13.70
C GLY A 21 -6.42 -7.75 12.83
N SER A 22 -7.70 -8.11 12.56
CA SER A 22 -8.62 -7.28 11.76
C SER A 22 -8.85 -5.89 12.36
N ILE A 23 -8.97 -5.79 13.68
CA ILE A 23 -9.15 -4.52 14.38
C ILE A 23 -7.88 -3.65 14.29
N ILE A 24 -6.70 -4.24 14.54
CA ILE A 24 -5.41 -3.53 14.41
C ILE A 24 -5.25 -3.00 12.99
N TRP A 25 -5.63 -3.80 12.01
CA TRP A 25 -5.52 -3.47 10.60
C TRP A 25 -6.45 -2.34 10.17
N PHE A 26 -7.72 -2.40 10.57
CA PHE A 26 -8.67 -1.31 10.36
C PHE A 26 -8.15 -0.02 11.01
N GLY A 27 -7.50 -0.12 12.18
CA GLY A 27 -6.84 1.02 12.83
C GLY A 27 -5.71 1.62 11.98
N ILE A 28 -4.86 0.78 11.37
CA ILE A 28 -3.78 1.24 10.48
C ILE A 28 -4.33 1.84 9.19
N LEU A 29 -5.35 1.23 8.59
CA LEU A 29 -6.03 1.75 7.42
C LEU A 29 -6.64 3.13 7.72
N PHE A 30 -7.34 3.24 8.85
CA PHE A 30 -7.94 4.49 9.31
C PHE A 30 -6.87 5.57 9.58
N LEU A 31 -5.76 5.20 10.21
CA LEU A 31 -4.62 6.11 10.40
C LEU A 31 -4.02 6.55 9.05
N SER A 32 -3.90 5.64 8.08
CA SER A 32 -3.39 5.96 6.74
C SER A 32 -4.29 6.94 6.00
N VAL A 33 -5.62 6.82 6.16
CA VAL A 33 -6.60 7.77 5.64
C VAL A 33 -6.45 9.12 6.33
N ILE A 34 -6.33 9.16 7.66
CA ILE A 34 -6.10 10.41 8.41
C ILE A 34 -4.82 11.10 7.96
N VAL A 35 -3.72 10.35 7.83
CA VAL A 35 -2.44 10.89 7.33
C VAL A 35 -2.60 11.42 5.91
N SER A 36 -3.31 10.70 5.04
CA SER A 36 -3.58 11.14 3.66
C SER A 36 -4.38 12.45 3.62
N PHE A 37 -5.41 12.57 4.47
CA PHE A 37 -6.18 13.82 4.62
C PHE A 37 -5.33 14.95 5.20
N TYR A 38 -4.44 14.66 6.16
CA TYR A 38 -3.55 15.64 6.75
C TYR A 38 -2.52 16.16 5.73
N LEU A 39 -1.97 15.27 4.89
CA LEU A 39 -1.07 15.64 3.80
C LEU A 39 -1.81 16.47 2.74
N LEU A 40 -3.08 16.16 2.45
CA LEU A 40 -3.93 16.97 1.59
C LEU A 40 -4.16 18.38 2.16
N ILE A 41 -4.36 18.52 3.48
CA ILE A 41 -4.50 19.83 4.14
C ILE A 41 -3.19 20.62 4.07
N ILE A 42 -2.04 19.96 4.22
CA ILE A 42 -0.71 20.58 4.05
C ILE A 42 -0.52 21.07 2.61
N GLN A 43 -1.02 20.32 1.63
CA GLN A 43 -0.99 20.69 0.20
C GLN A 43 -1.57 22.09 -0.07
N PHE A 44 -2.59 22.52 0.69
CA PHE A 44 -3.17 23.86 0.57
C PHE A 44 -2.28 25.00 1.11
N LYS A 45 -1.18 24.69 1.82
CA LYS A 45 -0.28 25.66 2.46
C LYS A 45 1.16 25.63 1.92
N CYS A 46 1.50 24.67 1.08
CA CYS A 46 2.85 24.43 0.59
C CYS A 46 3.10 25.00 -0.82
N THR A 47 4.36 25.09 -1.23
CA THR A 47 4.73 25.41 -2.62
C THR A 47 4.26 24.29 -3.56
N ASP A 48 4.04 24.63 -4.83
CA ASP A 48 3.51 23.69 -5.83
C ASP A 48 4.33 22.39 -5.92
N GLU A 49 5.65 22.45 -5.68
CA GLU A 49 6.56 21.29 -5.74
C GLU A 49 6.32 20.32 -4.58
N ILE A 50 6.24 20.87 -3.35
CA ILE A 50 6.00 20.08 -2.14
C ILE A 50 4.60 19.49 -2.21
N SER A 51 3.63 20.28 -2.67
CA SER A 51 2.26 19.86 -2.87
C SER A 51 2.14 18.71 -3.87
N TYR A 52 2.86 18.80 -5.00
CA TYR A 52 2.94 17.71 -5.98
C TYR A 52 3.59 16.45 -5.41
N LEU A 53 4.75 16.59 -4.73
CA LEU A 53 5.45 15.47 -4.11
C LEU A 53 4.57 14.74 -3.08
N LEU A 54 3.85 15.50 -2.25
CA LEU A 54 2.91 14.98 -1.27
C LEU A 54 1.78 14.21 -1.95
N TYR A 55 1.20 14.75 -3.01
CA TYR A 55 0.17 14.05 -3.79
C TYR A 55 0.68 12.71 -4.34
N VAL A 56 1.89 12.69 -4.91
CA VAL A 56 2.50 11.45 -5.43
C VAL A 56 2.71 10.43 -4.33
N LEU A 57 3.33 10.85 -3.23
CA LEU A 57 3.63 9.97 -2.09
C LEU A 57 2.35 9.39 -1.51
N THR A 58 1.31 10.20 -1.34
CA THR A 58 0.03 9.75 -0.77
C THR A 58 -0.61 8.70 -1.67
N THR A 59 -0.61 8.93 -2.99
CA THR A 59 -1.16 7.99 -3.98
C THR A 59 -0.40 6.66 -3.99
N LEU A 60 0.93 6.71 -3.97
CA LEU A 60 1.76 5.50 -4.04
C LEU A 60 1.79 4.72 -2.71
N LEU A 61 1.81 5.41 -1.56
CA LEU A 61 1.87 4.76 -0.25
C LEU A 61 0.56 4.05 0.09
N PHE A 62 -0.58 4.60 -0.32
CA PHE A 62 -1.90 4.05 0.01
C PHE A 62 -2.03 2.57 -0.42
N SER A 63 -1.64 2.22 -1.64
CA SER A 63 -1.67 0.82 -2.09
C SER A 63 -0.62 -0.06 -1.41
N THR A 64 0.56 0.46 -1.07
CA THR A 64 1.60 -0.34 -0.40
C THR A 64 1.13 -0.71 1.00
N CYS A 65 0.47 0.21 1.70
CA CYS A 65 -0.12 -0.03 3.01
C CYS A 65 -1.15 -1.17 2.97
N ILE A 66 -2.01 -1.22 1.95
CA ILE A 66 -2.98 -2.31 1.77
C ILE A 66 -2.24 -3.65 1.61
N LEU A 67 -1.18 -3.70 0.80
CA LEU A 67 -0.45 -4.93 0.49
C LEU A 67 0.38 -5.45 1.69
N ILE A 68 1.06 -4.57 2.41
CA ILE A 68 1.72 -4.88 3.71
C ILE A 68 0.68 -5.46 4.67
N GLY A 69 -0.49 -4.84 4.65
CA GLY A 69 -1.60 -5.27 5.42
C GLY A 69 -2.05 -6.71 5.12
N ILE A 70 -2.22 -7.04 3.84
CA ILE A 70 -2.58 -8.39 3.40
C ILE A 70 -1.48 -9.40 3.77
N TYR A 71 -0.22 -8.98 3.69
CA TYR A 71 0.94 -9.77 4.10
C TYR A 71 0.89 -10.13 5.59
N TRP A 72 0.56 -9.21 6.49
CA TRP A 72 0.46 -9.52 7.92
C TRP A 72 -0.60 -10.56 8.26
N PHE A 73 -1.72 -10.61 7.54
CA PHE A 73 -2.73 -11.65 7.75
C PHE A 73 -2.36 -13.00 7.18
N ASN A 74 -1.44 -13.02 6.22
CA ASN A 74 -1.10 -14.18 5.42
C ASN A 74 0.42 -14.34 5.33
N GLU A 75 1.14 -14.12 6.43
CA GLU A 75 2.60 -14.05 6.44
C GLU A 75 3.26 -15.34 5.91
N GLY A 76 2.57 -16.48 6.06
CA GLY A 76 3.00 -17.77 5.52
C GLY A 76 2.75 -17.98 4.02
N ASN A 77 2.10 -17.03 3.32
CA ASN A 77 1.78 -17.16 1.91
C ASN A 77 2.93 -16.63 1.02
N PRO A 78 3.63 -17.51 0.27
CA PRO A 78 4.75 -17.10 -0.57
C PRO A 78 4.33 -16.15 -1.71
N VAL A 79 3.08 -16.25 -2.19
CA VAL A 79 2.51 -15.37 -3.23
C VAL A 79 2.52 -13.93 -2.74
N ILE A 80 1.98 -13.69 -1.55
CA ILE A 80 1.83 -12.35 -0.99
C ILE A 80 3.20 -11.73 -0.67
N LYS A 81 4.16 -12.55 -0.21
CA LYS A 81 5.55 -12.12 -0.01
C LYS A 81 6.21 -11.66 -1.32
N LYS A 82 5.96 -12.38 -2.43
CA LYS A 82 6.50 -12.03 -3.75
C LYS A 82 5.84 -10.76 -4.29
N LEU A 83 4.52 -10.62 -4.14
CA LEU A 83 3.78 -9.42 -4.51
C LEU A 83 4.27 -8.19 -3.74
N LEU A 84 4.51 -8.31 -2.44
CA LEU A 84 5.03 -7.21 -1.62
C LEU A 84 6.42 -6.74 -2.08
N LYS A 85 7.28 -7.67 -2.50
CA LYS A 85 8.60 -7.34 -3.04
C LYS A 85 8.52 -6.58 -4.37
N ILE A 86 7.62 -7.01 -5.25
CA ILE A 86 7.36 -6.32 -6.53
C ILE A 86 6.82 -4.92 -6.24
N ASP A 87 5.79 -4.82 -5.40
CA ASP A 87 5.13 -3.59 -5.02
C ASP A 87 6.09 -2.55 -4.41
N GLY A 88 6.96 -3.00 -3.49
CA GLY A 88 7.98 -2.14 -2.89
C GLY A 88 9.01 -1.62 -3.89
N THR A 89 9.35 -2.40 -4.91
CA THR A 89 10.24 -1.95 -6.00
C THR A 89 9.57 -0.84 -6.82
N PHE A 90 8.28 -1.00 -7.15
CA PHE A 90 7.51 0.02 -7.86
C PHE A 90 7.33 1.30 -7.05
N LEU A 91 7.18 1.22 -5.73
CA LEU A 91 7.13 2.38 -4.86
C LEU A 91 8.40 3.24 -5.02
N ILE A 92 9.57 2.61 -4.97
CA ILE A 92 10.86 3.31 -5.10
C ILE A 92 10.99 3.94 -6.49
N VAL A 93 10.67 3.19 -7.56
CA VAL A 93 10.71 3.69 -8.93
C VAL A 93 9.76 4.88 -9.12
N GLY A 94 8.54 4.80 -8.59
CA GLY A 94 7.56 5.88 -8.66
C GLY A 94 8.02 7.16 -7.96
N ILE A 95 8.64 7.03 -6.78
CA ILE A 95 9.22 8.17 -6.04
C ILE A 95 10.36 8.81 -6.86
N ILE A 96 11.25 7.99 -7.45
CA ILE A 96 12.35 8.50 -8.29
C ILE A 96 11.82 9.27 -9.49
N ILE A 97 10.81 8.73 -10.20
CA ILE A 97 10.19 9.39 -11.35
C ILE A 97 9.59 10.74 -10.94
N ALA A 98 8.90 10.80 -9.79
CA ALA A 98 8.31 12.04 -9.28
C ALA A 98 9.37 13.10 -8.96
N ILE A 99 10.50 12.70 -8.38
CA ILE A 99 11.63 13.60 -8.12
C ILE A 99 12.20 14.14 -9.43
N PHE A 100 12.39 13.29 -10.44
CA PHE A 100 12.86 13.74 -11.76
C PHE A 100 11.89 14.73 -12.41
N GLU A 101 10.59 14.49 -12.29
CA GLU A 101 9.60 15.41 -12.83
C GLU A 101 9.65 16.77 -12.14
N ILE A 102 9.82 16.81 -10.81
CA ILE A 102 10.00 18.06 -10.07
C ILE A 102 11.24 18.79 -10.57
N ILE A 103 12.38 18.10 -10.67
CA ILE A 103 13.66 18.71 -11.09
C ILE A 103 13.57 19.26 -12.52
N LEU A 104 12.94 18.54 -13.44
CA LEU A 104 12.86 18.92 -14.85
C LEU A 104 11.83 20.03 -15.10
N ASN A 105 10.72 20.05 -14.35
CA ASN A 105 9.61 20.98 -14.58
C ASN A 105 9.53 22.12 -13.55
N GLN A 106 10.45 22.16 -12.58
CA GLN A 106 10.60 23.26 -11.62
C GLN A 106 10.52 24.67 -12.24
N PRO A 107 11.15 24.95 -13.41
CA PRO A 107 11.12 26.28 -14.01
C PRO A 107 9.73 26.70 -14.53
N TYR A 108 8.85 25.73 -14.80
CA TYR A 108 7.55 25.94 -15.43
C TYR A 108 6.38 25.80 -14.46
N HIS A 109 6.63 25.32 -13.24
CA HIS A 109 5.61 24.99 -12.23
C HIS A 109 4.44 24.16 -12.77
N HIS A 110 4.71 23.36 -13.82
CA HIS A 110 3.69 22.58 -14.51
C HIS A 110 4.03 21.10 -14.38
N TYR A 111 3.45 20.47 -13.36
CA TYR A 111 3.57 19.04 -13.12
C TYR A 111 2.44 18.29 -13.81
N ASN A 112 2.66 17.03 -14.18
CA ASN A 112 1.61 16.18 -14.73
C ASN A 112 0.82 15.55 -13.58
N GLU A 113 -0.35 16.11 -13.29
CA GLU A 113 -1.26 15.60 -12.25
C GLU A 113 -1.69 14.14 -12.47
N TYR A 114 -1.64 13.64 -13.72
CA TYR A 114 -2.02 12.28 -14.05
C TYR A 114 -0.87 11.27 -13.92
N LEU A 115 0.39 11.72 -13.79
CA LEU A 115 1.53 10.81 -13.72
C LEU A 115 1.47 9.89 -12.49
N PRO A 116 1.16 10.37 -11.26
CA PRO A 116 1.05 9.51 -10.08
C PRO A 116 -0.03 8.44 -10.23
N LEU A 117 -1.17 8.82 -10.81
CA LEU A 117 -2.27 7.90 -11.10
C LEU A 117 -1.87 6.87 -12.17
N THR A 118 -1.13 7.29 -13.19
CA THR A 118 -0.64 6.39 -14.24
C THR A 118 0.34 5.36 -13.69
N ILE A 119 1.30 5.80 -12.86
CA ILE A 119 2.24 4.91 -12.17
C ILE A 119 1.47 3.92 -11.27
N TYR A 120 0.46 4.41 -10.55
CA TYR A 120 -0.41 3.58 -9.73
C TYR A 120 -1.15 2.51 -10.55
N MET A 121 -1.76 2.88 -11.67
CA MET A 121 -2.52 1.95 -12.51
C MET A 121 -1.62 0.89 -13.15
N ILE A 122 -0.44 1.26 -13.66
CA ILE A 122 0.55 0.31 -14.19
C ILE A 122 0.99 -0.68 -13.11
N ARG A 123 1.25 -0.18 -11.91
CA ARG A 123 1.60 -1.01 -10.75
C ARG A 123 0.48 -1.98 -10.40
N LEU A 124 -0.78 -1.53 -10.38
CA LEU A 124 -1.94 -2.39 -10.11
C LEU A 124 -2.07 -3.50 -11.16
N MET A 125 -1.92 -3.17 -12.45
CA MET A 125 -1.94 -4.14 -13.54
C MET A 125 -0.86 -5.21 -13.39
N LEU A 126 0.37 -4.81 -13.07
CA LEU A 126 1.48 -5.76 -12.90
C LEU A 126 1.30 -6.66 -11.67
N VAL A 127 0.76 -6.12 -10.57
CA VAL A 127 0.37 -6.92 -9.40
C VAL A 127 -0.67 -7.96 -9.80
N TYR A 128 -1.71 -7.58 -10.56
CA TYR A 128 -2.74 -8.51 -11.05
C TYR A 128 -2.18 -9.58 -12.00
N MET A 129 -1.36 -9.20 -12.99
CA MET A 129 -0.72 -10.17 -13.88
C MET A 129 0.20 -11.14 -13.13
N SER A 130 0.87 -10.66 -12.09
CA SER A 130 1.73 -11.50 -11.24
C SER A 130 0.92 -12.48 -10.38
N ILE A 131 -0.33 -12.15 -10.02
CA ILE A 131 -1.23 -13.06 -9.31
C ILE A 131 -1.59 -14.24 -10.20
N ASP A 132 -1.92 -14.01 -11.48
CA ASP A 132 -2.29 -15.07 -12.41
C ASP A 132 -1.14 -16.07 -12.63
N GLU A 133 0.10 -15.58 -12.77
CA GLU A 133 1.30 -16.45 -12.83
C GLU A 133 1.54 -17.21 -11.52
N LEU A 134 1.19 -16.63 -10.37
CA LEU A 134 1.41 -17.23 -9.05
C LEU A 134 0.32 -18.24 -8.65
N VAL A 135 -0.88 -18.16 -9.20
CA VAL A 135 -1.98 -19.11 -8.94
C VAL A 135 -1.85 -20.38 -9.79
N LEU A 136 -1.11 -20.32 -10.90
CA LEU A 136 -0.83 -21.46 -11.78
C LEU A 136 0.34 -22.35 -11.31
N TYR A 137 1.01 -22.02 -10.20
CA TYR A 137 2.14 -22.74 -9.61
C TYR A 137 1.79 -23.28 -8.22
#